data_AF-A0A972H675-F1
#
_entry.id   AF-A0A972H675-F1
#
_cell.length_a   1.000
_cell.length_b   1.000
_cell.length_c   1.000
_cell.angle_alpha   90.00
_cell.angle_beta   90.00
_cell.angle_gamma   90.00
#
_symmetry.space_group_name_H-M   'P 1'
#
loop_
_entity.id
_entity.type
_entity.pdbx_description
1 polymer ?
#
loop_
_entity_poly.entity_id
_entity_poly.type
_entity_poly.pdbx_seq_one_letter_code
_entity_poly.pdbx_strand_id
1 'polypeptide(L)'
;MKKIPIDKAKPGMVLAEDVVSQTGVVLFPKGIELSEKNIQGLSSLGIDVIGIEGKSTPRMTKRKYLEIIEQAFKRVNPDPFNNKIKEILIKHVDSLYEEA
;
A
#
# COMPACT_ATOMS: atom_id res chain seq x y z
N MET A 1 -2.22 -5.33 -3.98
CA MET A 1 -1.13 -4.62 -4.69
C MET A 1 -0.68 -3.45 -3.83
N LYS A 2 0.64 -3.26 -3.70
CA LYS A 2 1.22 -2.15 -2.95
C LYS A 2 2.15 -1.39 -3.88
N LYS A 3 1.87 -0.11 -4.13
CA LYS A 3 2.78 0.76 -4.89
C LYS A 3 3.89 1.27 -3.98
N ILE A 4 5.13 1.06 -4.36
CA ILE A 4 6.30 1.55 -3.64
C ILE A 4 7.23 2.31 -4.60
N PRO A 5 7.94 3.33 -4.10
CA PRO A 5 9.06 3.89 -4.83
C PRO A 5 10.12 2.82 -5.09
N ILE A 6 10.80 2.89 -6.24
CA ILE A 6 11.87 1.94 -6.59
C ILE A 6 12.99 1.92 -5.54
N ASP A 7 13.26 3.06 -4.88
CA ASP A 7 14.25 3.18 -3.80
C ASP A 7 13.91 2.36 -2.54
N LYS A 8 12.65 1.98 -2.39
CA LYS A 8 12.16 1.13 -1.29
C LYS A 8 11.97 -0.32 -1.72
N ALA A 9 12.23 -0.65 -2.99
CA ALA A 9 12.19 -2.01 -3.49
C ALA A 9 13.35 -2.80 -2.88
N LYS A 10 13.08 -4.06 -2.52
CA LYS A 10 14.08 -4.98 -2.01
C LYS A 10 14.08 -6.25 -2.85
N PRO A 11 15.23 -6.92 -2.98
CA PRO A 11 15.29 -8.24 -3.57
C PRO A 11 14.30 -9.20 -2.87
N GLY A 12 13.62 -10.04 -3.64
CA GLY A 12 12.60 -10.97 -3.14
C GLY A 12 11.16 -10.45 -3.19
N MET A 13 10.93 -9.19 -3.58
CA MET A 13 9.58 -8.67 -3.79
C MET A 13 9.06 -9.08 -5.19
N VAL A 14 7.80 -9.50 -5.29
CA VAL A 14 7.20 -9.90 -6.58
C VAL A 14 6.43 -8.73 -7.20
N LEU A 15 6.52 -8.54 -8.53
CA LEU A 15 5.74 -7.53 -9.25
C LEU A 15 4.25 -7.91 -9.33
N ALA A 16 3.37 -7.00 -8.92
CA ALA A 16 1.91 -7.19 -8.98
C ALA A 16 1.29 -6.87 -10.35
N GLU A 17 1.99 -6.08 -11.17
CA GLU A 17 1.56 -5.63 -12.48
C GLU A 17 2.76 -5.53 -13.43
N ASP A 18 2.48 -5.52 -14.73
CA ASP A 18 3.51 -5.31 -15.75
C ASP A 18 4.11 -3.91 -15.58
N VAL A 19 5.44 -3.85 -15.54
CA VAL A 19 6.14 -2.57 -15.55
C VAL A 19 6.35 -2.15 -16.99
N VAL A 20 5.72 -1.05 -17.38
CA VAL A 20 5.80 -0.45 -18.72
C VAL A 20 6.70 0.78 -18.69
N SER A 21 7.49 0.94 -19.75
CA SER A 21 8.25 2.17 -20.02
C SER A 21 7.32 3.32 -20.43
N GLN A 22 7.84 4.54 -20.44
CA GLN A 22 7.14 5.73 -20.95
C GLN A 22 6.69 5.57 -22.41
N THR A 23 7.35 4.72 -23.17
CA THR A 23 7.02 4.39 -24.57
C THR A 23 5.96 3.28 -24.72
N GLY A 24 5.43 2.75 -23.61
CA GLY A 24 4.42 1.68 -23.60
C GLY A 24 4.98 0.27 -23.76
N VAL A 25 6.31 0.10 -23.83
CA VAL A 25 6.96 -1.20 -23.90
C VAL A 25 6.98 -1.86 -22.51
N VAL A 26 6.55 -3.12 -22.43
CA VAL A 26 6.65 -3.92 -21.20
C VAL A 26 8.12 -4.24 -20.93
N LEU A 27 8.65 -3.73 -19.82
CA LEU A 27 10.01 -3.97 -19.36
C LEU A 27 10.08 -5.25 -18.52
N PHE A 28 9.12 -5.43 -17.62
CA PHE A 28 9.02 -6.62 -16.77
C PHE A 28 7.56 -7.06 -16.68
N PRO A 29 7.25 -8.32 -16.99
CA PRO A 29 5.92 -8.85 -16.75
C PRO A 29 5.63 -9.00 -15.25
N LYS A 30 4.34 -8.97 -14.93
CA LYS A 30 3.77 -9.34 -13.63
C LYS A 30 4.28 -10.71 -13.19
N GLY A 31 4.46 -10.88 -11.87
CA GLY A 31 4.82 -12.15 -11.26
C GLY A 31 6.32 -12.42 -11.21
N ILE A 32 7.15 -11.50 -11.72
CA ILE A 32 8.60 -11.59 -11.58
C ILE A 32 9.04 -11.17 -10.18
N GLU A 33 9.95 -11.96 -9.61
CA GLU A 33 10.69 -11.62 -8.40
C GLU A 33 11.79 -10.59 -8.71
N LEU A 34 11.81 -9.51 -7.92
CA LEU A 34 12.81 -8.45 -8.03
C LEU A 34 14.14 -8.98 -7.50
N SER A 35 15.16 -8.91 -8.35
CA SER A 35 16.57 -9.08 -7.97
C SER A 35 17.25 -7.72 -7.89
N GLU A 36 18.45 -7.64 -7.29
CA GLU A 36 19.23 -6.39 -7.26
C GLU A 36 19.49 -5.82 -8.66
N LYS A 37 19.78 -6.71 -9.64
CA LYS A 37 19.95 -6.33 -11.05
C LYS A 37 18.67 -5.71 -11.63
N ASN A 38 17.52 -6.31 -11.34
CA ASN A 38 16.24 -5.84 -11.87
C ASN A 38 15.89 -4.46 -11.29
N ILE A 39 16.15 -4.24 -9.99
CA ILE A 39 15.91 -2.95 -9.32
C ILE A 39 16.80 -1.86 -9.90
N GLN A 40 18.09 -2.12 -10.10
CA GLN A 40 19.00 -1.17 -10.75
C GLN A 40 18.60 -0.87 -12.20
N GLY A 41 18.18 -1.89 -12.95
CA GLY A 41 17.70 -1.71 -14.32
C GLY A 41 16.47 -0.81 -14.38
N LEU A 42 15.48 -1.05 -13.52
CA LEU A 42 14.27 -0.24 -13.42
C LEU A 42 14.56 1.23 -13.05
N SER A 43 15.45 1.45 -12.07
CA SER A 43 15.87 2.80 -11.68
C SER A 43 16.60 3.51 -12.83
N SER A 44 17.48 2.81 -13.54
CA SER A 44 18.22 3.37 -14.70
C SER A 44 17.31 3.73 -15.88
N LEU A 45 16.18 3.03 -16.01
CA LEU A 45 15.16 3.28 -17.03
C LEU A 45 14.18 4.41 -16.66
N GLY A 46 14.36 5.06 -15.50
CA GLY A 46 13.51 6.14 -15.03
C GLY A 46 12.15 5.67 -14.49
N ILE A 47 12.06 4.43 -14.01
CA ILE A 47 10.85 3.94 -13.33
C ILE A 47 10.93 4.34 -11.85
N ASP A 48 10.15 5.35 -11.47
CA ASP A 48 10.13 5.85 -10.09
C ASP A 48 9.28 5.00 -9.14
N VAL A 49 8.22 4.39 -9.65
CA VAL A 49 7.20 3.68 -8.85
C VAL A 49 6.86 2.33 -9.46
N ILE A 50 6.87 1.30 -8.63
CA ILE A 50 6.51 -0.07 -9.02
C ILE A 50 5.38 -0.63 -8.14
N GLY A 51 4.53 -1.48 -8.73
CA GLY A 51 3.52 -2.23 -8.02
C GLY A 51 4.06 -3.59 -7.60
N ILE A 52 4.13 -3.87 -6.30
CA ILE A 52 4.53 -5.18 -5.77
C ILE A 52 3.33 -5.96 -5.23
N GLU A 53 3.40 -7.29 -5.31
CA GLU A 53 2.52 -8.21 -4.61
C GLU A 53 2.80 -8.10 -3.11
N GLY A 54 1.72 -8.07 -2.34
CA GLY A 54 1.77 -7.77 -0.92
C GLY A 54 0.56 -6.94 -0.49
N LYS A 55 0.15 -7.17 0.77
CA LYS A 55 -0.84 -6.33 1.43
C LYS A 55 -0.20 -4.97 1.73
N SER A 56 -0.99 -3.91 1.56
CA SER A 56 -0.55 -2.56 1.90
C SER A 56 -0.26 -2.52 3.40
N THR A 57 1.01 -2.62 3.79
CA THR A 57 1.40 -2.48 5.19
C THR A 57 0.91 -1.12 5.68
N PRO A 58 0.07 -1.06 6.72
CA PRO A 58 -0.47 0.20 7.19
C PRO A 58 0.66 1.17 7.55
N ARG A 59 0.55 2.42 7.09
CA ARG A 59 1.62 3.43 7.23
C ARG A 59 1.86 3.88 8.67
N MET A 60 0.92 3.59 9.56
CA MET A 60 0.90 4.04 10.95
C MET A 60 0.59 2.83 11.83
N THR A 61 0.74 2.97 13.15
CA THR A 61 0.31 1.93 14.10
C THR A 61 -1.20 1.93 14.24
N LYS A 62 -1.78 0.77 14.59
CA LYS A 62 -3.21 0.60 14.86
C LYS A 62 -3.73 1.68 15.82
N ARG A 63 -2.99 1.90 16.92
CA ARG A 63 -3.30 2.93 17.93
C ARG A 63 -3.48 4.32 17.32
N LYS A 64 -2.63 4.71 16.37
CA LYS A 64 -2.66 6.05 15.79
C LYS A 64 -3.84 6.21 14.81
N TYR A 65 -4.23 5.16 14.09
CA TYR A 65 -5.46 5.17 13.29
C TYR A 65 -6.71 5.29 14.16
N LEU A 66 -6.78 4.55 15.28
CA LEU A 66 -7.89 4.65 16.22
C LEU A 66 -7.99 6.05 16.82
N GLU A 67 -6.87 6.66 17.20
CA GLU A 67 -6.84 8.02 17.72
C GLU A 67 -7.37 9.05 16.70
N ILE A 68 -7.00 8.93 15.42
CA ILE A 68 -7.51 9.79 14.34
C ILE A 68 -9.03 9.62 14.18
N ILE A 69 -9.52 8.37 14.19
CA ILE A 69 -10.96 8.09 14.11
C ILE A 69 -11.67 8.71 15.31
N GLU A 70 -11.16 8.54 16.53
CA GLU A 70 -11.77 9.16 17.71
C GLU A 70 -11.81 10.69 17.63
N GLN A 71 -10.71 11.33 17.22
CA GLN A 71 -10.67 12.78 17.05
C GLN A 71 -11.65 13.26 15.97
N ALA A 72 -11.75 12.55 14.83
CA ALA A 72 -12.66 12.89 13.76
C ALA A 72 -14.13 12.83 14.22
N PHE A 73 -14.49 11.81 15.01
CA PHE A 73 -15.85 11.63 15.51
C PHE A 73 -16.14 12.44 16.79
N LYS A 74 -15.14 13.04 17.45
CA LYS A 74 -15.33 13.86 18.66
C LYS A 74 -16.16 15.12 18.42
N ARG A 75 -16.12 15.66 17.20
CA ARG A 75 -16.85 16.89 16.81
C ARG A 75 -18.17 16.60 16.10
N VAL A 76 -18.49 15.32 15.90
CA VAL A 76 -19.65 14.87 15.15
C VAL A 76 -20.79 14.62 16.13
N ASN A 77 -22.00 15.04 15.77
CA ASN A 77 -23.16 14.82 16.62
C ASN A 77 -23.40 13.30 16.77
N PRO A 78 -23.65 12.79 17.99
CA PRO A 78 -23.84 11.37 18.21
C PRO A 78 -25.22 10.94 17.67
N ASP A 79 -25.27 10.65 16.37
CA ASP A 79 -26.42 10.02 15.75
C ASP A 79 -26.14 8.54 15.39
N PRO A 80 -27.19 7.72 15.23
CA PRO A 80 -27.03 6.28 14.97
C PRO A 80 -26.25 5.96 13.69
N PHE A 81 -26.26 6.86 12.70
CA PHE A 81 -25.56 6.65 11.43
C PHE A 81 -24.06 6.88 11.60
N ASN A 82 -23.68 7.96 12.29
CA ASN A 82 -22.27 8.25 12.58
C ASN A 82 -21.62 7.22 13.50
N ASN A 83 -22.35 6.68 14.48
CA ASN A 83 -21.85 5.56 15.28
C ASN A 83 -21.58 4.32 14.41
N LYS A 84 -22.46 4.03 13.45
CA LYS A 84 -22.31 2.91 12.53
C LYS A 84 -21.11 3.08 11.59
N ILE A 85 -20.87 4.30 11.09
CA ILE A 85 -19.67 4.60 10.30
C ILE A 85 -18.41 4.41 11.14
N LYS A 86 -18.41 4.90 12.38
CA LYS A 86 -17.27 4.74 13.31
C LYS A 86 -16.95 3.26 13.53
N GLU A 87 -17.95 2.42 13.77
CA GLU A 87 -17.76 0.97 13.93
C GLU A 87 -17.18 0.29 12.68
N ILE A 88 -17.69 0.64 11.49
CA ILE A 88 -17.18 0.09 10.22
C ILE A 88 -15.71 0.48 10.02
N LEU A 89 -15.35 1.72 10.33
CA LEU A 89 -13.97 2.20 10.22
C LEU A 89 -13.04 1.48 11.22
N ILE A 90 -13.48 1.26 12.46
CA ILE A 90 -12.69 0.51 13.45
C ILE A 90 -12.45 -0.93 12.96
N LYS A 91 -13.50 -1.62 12.51
CA LYS A 91 -13.37 -2.99 11.95
C LYS A 91 -12.45 -3.04 10.75
N HIS A 92 -12.52 -2.03 9.87
CA HIS A 92 -11.61 -1.94 8.74
C HIS A 92 -10.15 -1.77 9.21
N VAL A 93 -9.90 -0.88 10.18
CA VAL A 93 -8.57 -0.72 10.76
C VAL A 93 -8.09 -2.02 11.41
N ASP A 94 -8.94 -2.74 12.15
CA ASP A 94 -8.61 -4.03 12.74
C ASP A 94 -8.17 -5.05 11.68
N SER A 95 -8.92 -5.16 10.58
CA SER A 95 -8.58 -6.06 9.47
C SER A 95 -7.24 -5.76 8.79
N LEU A 96 -6.69 -4.54 8.94
CA LEU A 96 -5.37 -4.19 8.43
C LEU A 96 -4.22 -4.77 9.27
N TYR A 97 -4.49 -5.26 10.49
CA TYR A 97 -3.48 -5.79 11.41
C TYR A 97 -3.79 -7.21 11.94
N GLU A 98 -4.96 -7.79 11.66
CA GLU A 98 -5.29 -9.18 12.03
C GLU A 98 -4.51 -10.22 11.21
N GLU A 99 -3.89 -9.83 10.11
CA GLU A 99 -3.07 -10.71 9.26
C GLU A 99 -1.57 -10.33 9.25
N ALA A 100 -1.09 -9.72 10.34
CA ALA A 100 0.31 -9.35 10.53
C ALA A 100 1.07 -10.35 11.41
#